data_AF-A0A4W5PDU1-F1
#
_entry.id   AF-A0A4W5PDU1-F1
#
_cell.length_a   1.000
_cell.length_b   1.000
_cell.length_c   1.000
_cell.angle_alpha   90.00
_cell.angle_beta   90.00
_cell.angle_gamma   90.00
#
_symmetry.space_group_name_H-M   'P 1'
#
loop_
_entity.id
_entity.type
_entity.pdbx_description
1 polymer ?
#
loop_
_entity_poly.entity_id
_entity_poly.type
_entity_poly.pdbx_seq_one_letter_code
_entity_poly.pdbx_strand_id
1 'polypeptide(L)'
;MLDFLTQGAVSLQFRIITKDLIRDLKIPSKDPSGLSVILRPTDIERIATASLVSTKEEREFTLESQRREREAAMDAAEDRKAHIRQADLSRQKNQGLSELEAEAKERAQYLLERANAMRMEQEDEVKKLNELILGARCHAVRDAQILERQQILSELQEEERRLDAMMEVDRRRALEAQEQIDKLRKHQRIQGKQLIINQIEERLEDRMLQNEMKEQEGQQMLENLEKMQMEELEALERKKEEQQRLQQEILRINEDSLLAKERNKEEERLADLRAMEYTHKKMEREAEYEAEQRRIKREKEKEVARLRALQEREKDHKAEQDELRARRNQEGAERDWRRKEKEQLKKKVDVEERLKAARLEQVTHKEHLLSIEAGRERAEFDRVLRAQQVSICKEKDKEEKHRIKVLRHADGVRQQVREREMQAIALRREVYKEGDRLDEEARHHRIRLDEIKEKKLRELKAAGLPEKYCNEVERRVHALPALAH
;
A
#
# COMPACT_ATOMS: atom_id res chain seq x y z
N MET A 1 -15.64 79.32 51.06
CA MET A 1 -16.35 78.87 52.28
C MET A 1 -15.32 78.92 53.39
N LEU A 2 -15.36 79.99 54.19
CA LEU A 2 -15.80 79.97 55.60
C LEU A 2 -14.72 79.23 56.42
N ASP A 3 -13.91 79.84 57.29
CA ASP A 3 -14.21 80.78 58.37
C ASP A 3 -12.99 81.72 58.61
N PHE A 4 -13.13 83.04 58.73
CA PHE A 4 -13.48 83.77 59.96
C PHE A 4 -12.79 83.21 61.21
N LEU A 5 -11.88 83.97 61.81
CA LEU A 5 -12.11 84.57 63.15
C LEU A 5 -10.85 85.26 63.68
N THR A 6 -11.05 86.56 63.91
CA THR A 6 -10.58 87.31 65.08
C THR A 6 -9.09 87.59 65.20
N GLN A 7 -8.72 88.76 64.69
CA GLN A 7 -7.86 89.69 65.42
C GLN A 7 -8.48 89.95 66.80
N GLY A 8 -8.15 89.11 67.78
CA GLY A 8 -8.36 89.40 69.19
C GLY A 8 -7.32 90.42 69.62
N ALA A 9 -7.72 91.69 69.73
CA ALA A 9 -6.95 92.70 70.43
C ALA A 9 -6.88 92.29 71.91
N VAL A 10 -5.80 91.60 72.29
CA VAL A 10 -5.52 91.28 73.70
C VAL A 10 -5.07 92.57 74.38
N SER A 11 -6.02 93.27 75.01
CA SER A 11 -5.71 94.31 75.98
C SER A 11 -4.97 93.66 77.16
N LEU A 12 -3.67 93.89 77.29
CA LEU A 12 -2.89 93.43 78.43
C LEU A 12 -3.41 94.12 79.70
N GLN A 13 -4.02 93.33 80.59
CA GLN A 13 -4.48 93.77 81.92
C GLN A 13 -3.42 93.35 82.95
N PHE A 14 -2.87 94.30 83.69
CA PHE A 14 -2.01 94.00 84.83
C PHE A 14 -2.78 94.22 86.14
N ARG A 15 -2.81 93.17 86.97
CA ARG A 15 -3.46 93.13 88.28
C ARG A 15 -2.41 93.47 89.35
N ILE A 16 -2.52 94.64 89.98
CA ILE A 16 -1.59 95.06 91.03
C ILE A 16 -2.20 94.74 92.39
N ILE A 17 -1.49 93.97 93.22
CA ILE A 17 -1.89 93.56 94.57
C ILE A 17 -1.02 94.33 95.57
N THR A 18 -1.61 95.25 96.33
CA THR A 18 -0.97 95.88 97.51
C THR A 18 -1.80 95.54 98.75
N LYS A 19 -1.20 95.65 99.95
CA LYS A 19 -1.73 95.06 101.20
C LYS A 19 -3.21 95.38 101.50
N ASP A 20 -3.76 96.49 101.01
CA ASP A 20 -5.15 96.87 101.28
C ASP A 20 -6.03 97.15 100.04
N LEU A 21 -5.57 96.94 98.78
CA LEU A 21 -6.43 97.03 97.57
C LEU A 21 -5.86 96.28 96.35
N ILE A 22 -6.75 95.62 95.58
CA ILE A 22 -6.50 95.07 94.23
C ILE A 22 -7.10 96.03 93.20
N ARG A 23 -6.30 96.48 92.23
CA ARG A 23 -6.75 97.34 91.11
C ARG A 23 -6.35 96.71 89.78
N ASP A 24 -7.29 96.66 88.84
CA ASP A 24 -7.07 96.19 87.47
C ASP A 24 -6.87 97.40 86.53
N LEU A 25 -5.67 97.56 85.98
CA LEU A 25 -5.34 98.63 85.03
C LEU A 25 -5.46 98.13 83.59
N LYS A 26 -6.30 98.79 82.78
CA LYS A 26 -6.41 98.58 81.32
C LYS A 26 -5.55 99.62 80.58
N ILE A 27 -4.47 99.18 79.93
CA ILE A 27 -3.62 100.04 79.10
C ILE A 27 -4.23 100.14 77.69
N PRO A 28 -4.60 101.34 77.19
CA PRO A 28 -5.03 101.53 75.81
C PRO A 28 -3.88 101.29 74.83
N SER A 29 -4.09 100.53 73.74
CA SER A 29 -3.02 100.17 72.79
C SER A 29 -2.62 101.30 71.81
N LYS A 30 -3.03 102.54 72.05
CA LYS A 30 -2.73 103.70 71.19
C LYS A 30 -2.49 104.94 72.05
N ASP A 31 -1.27 105.46 71.99
CA ASP A 31 -0.89 106.72 72.63
C ASP A 31 -1.30 107.95 71.79
N PRO A 32 -1.67 109.09 72.42
CA PRO A 32 -2.20 110.29 71.75
C PRO A 32 -1.13 111.28 71.25
N SER A 33 0.16 110.95 71.29
CA SER A 33 1.25 111.92 70.98
C SER A 33 1.95 111.73 69.64
N GLY A 34 1.55 110.77 68.80
CA GLY A 34 1.93 110.68 67.37
C GLY A 34 3.43 110.59 67.03
N LEU A 35 4.32 110.54 68.04
CA LEU A 35 5.78 110.63 67.89
C LEU A 35 6.53 109.40 68.43
N SER A 36 5.83 108.32 68.78
CA SER A 36 6.45 107.03 69.11
C SER A 36 5.77 105.87 68.37
N VAL A 37 6.56 105.01 67.73
CA VAL A 37 6.11 103.80 67.04
C VAL A 37 6.26 102.63 68.00
N ILE A 38 5.14 102.10 68.51
CA ILE A 38 5.15 100.89 69.34
C ILE A 38 5.31 99.68 68.40
N LEU A 39 6.54 99.25 68.22
CA LEU A 39 6.84 98.03 67.47
C LEU A 39 6.59 96.81 68.37
N ARG A 40 5.77 95.86 67.91
CA ARG A 40 5.59 94.57 68.58
C ARG A 40 6.89 93.76 68.49
N PRO A 41 7.20 92.85 69.44
CA PRO A 41 8.42 92.04 69.38
C PRO A 41 8.59 91.31 68.04
N THR A 42 7.51 90.78 67.47
CA THR A 42 7.50 90.16 66.14
C THR A 42 7.80 91.14 65.01
N ASP A 43 7.39 92.40 65.14
CA ASP A 43 7.66 93.46 64.16
C ASP A 43 9.11 93.96 64.31
N ILE A 44 9.65 94.00 65.54
CA ILE A 44 11.08 94.27 65.82
C ILE A 44 11.94 93.14 65.25
N GLU A 45 11.58 91.88 65.44
CA GLU A 45 12.28 90.72 64.88
C GLU A 45 12.18 90.70 63.35
N ARG A 46 11.01 91.00 62.76
CA ARG A 46 10.87 91.16 61.30
C ARG A 46 11.75 92.29 60.76
N ILE A 47 11.78 93.44 61.43
CA ILE A 47 12.63 94.57 61.01
C ILE A 47 14.10 94.23 61.22
N ALA A 48 14.48 93.56 62.31
CA ALA A 48 15.86 93.13 62.59
C ALA A 48 16.35 92.10 61.56
N THR A 49 15.55 91.08 61.25
CA THR A 49 15.86 90.06 60.22
C THR A 49 15.85 90.63 58.80
N ALA A 50 14.99 91.61 58.48
CA ALA A 50 14.93 92.27 57.17
C ALA A 50 15.99 93.38 56.99
N SER A 51 16.45 94.00 58.08
CA SER A 51 17.53 95.00 58.08
C SER A 51 18.93 94.39 58.18
N LEU A 52 19.03 93.12 58.61
CA LEU A 52 20.24 92.33 58.45
C LEU A 52 20.50 92.15 56.95
N VAL A 53 21.47 92.89 56.41
CA VAL A 53 21.91 92.72 55.03
C VAL A 53 22.63 91.38 54.94
N SER A 54 21.86 90.33 54.66
CA SER A 54 22.41 89.00 54.41
C SER A 54 23.49 89.11 53.35
N THR A 55 24.63 88.49 53.63
CA THR A 55 25.71 88.34 52.66
C THR A 55 25.18 87.61 51.42
N LYS A 56 25.81 87.82 50.25
CA LYS A 56 25.38 87.18 48.99
C LYS A 56 25.24 85.65 49.16
N GLU A 57 26.15 85.06 49.94
CA GLU A 57 26.23 83.63 50.24
C GLU A 57 25.01 83.12 51.03
N GLU A 58 24.50 83.86 52.02
CA GLU A 58 23.31 83.44 52.81
C GLU A 58 22.01 83.52 51.99
N ARG A 59 21.91 84.49 51.07
CA ARG A 59 20.78 84.59 50.13
C ARG A 59 20.81 83.47 49.09
N GLU A 60 21.99 83.14 48.60
CA GLU A 60 22.19 82.00 47.70
C GLU A 60 21.84 80.69 48.42
N PHE A 61 22.26 80.50 49.67
CA PHE A 61 21.94 79.30 50.45
C PHE A 61 20.43 79.11 50.71
N THR A 62 19.71 80.19 51.04
CA THR A 62 18.26 80.13 51.26
C THR A 62 17.47 79.91 49.97
N LEU A 63 17.89 80.54 48.87
CA LEU A 63 17.35 80.26 47.53
C LEU A 63 17.60 78.82 47.09
N GLU A 64 18.80 78.29 47.36
CA GLU A 64 19.14 76.89 47.10
C GLU A 64 18.30 75.94 47.96
N SER A 65 18.09 76.23 49.24
CA SER A 65 17.22 75.41 50.12
C SER A 65 15.77 75.39 49.62
N GLN A 66 15.22 76.54 49.23
CA GLN A 66 13.86 76.61 48.67
C GLN A 66 13.75 75.93 47.30
N ARG A 67 14.80 76.01 46.47
CA ARG A 67 14.87 75.26 45.21
C ARG A 67 14.89 73.76 45.47
N ARG A 68 15.72 73.28 46.40
CA ARG A 68 15.79 71.87 46.80
C ARG A 68 14.46 71.36 47.36
N GLU A 69 13.75 72.15 48.17
CA GLU A 69 12.42 71.77 48.66
C GLU A 69 11.37 71.69 47.54
N ARG A 70 11.42 72.62 46.56
CA ARG A 70 10.53 72.59 45.40
C ARG A 70 10.85 71.42 44.47
N GLU A 71 12.13 71.14 44.23
CA GLU A 71 12.59 69.98 43.48
C GLU A 71 12.13 68.68 44.16
N ALA A 72 12.35 68.53 45.47
CA ALA A 72 11.86 67.37 46.22
C ALA A 72 10.33 67.20 46.19
N ALA A 73 9.57 68.30 46.21
CA ALA A 73 8.11 68.25 46.08
C ALA A 73 7.64 67.85 44.67
N MET A 74 8.37 68.28 43.63
CA MET A 74 8.15 67.88 42.24
C MET A 74 8.49 66.40 42.05
N ASP A 75 9.64 65.95 42.54
CA ASP A 75 10.08 64.55 42.51
C ASP A 75 9.04 63.64 43.20
N ALA A 76 8.55 64.02 44.39
CA ALA A 76 7.51 63.26 45.08
C ALA A 76 6.17 63.21 44.31
N ALA A 77 5.84 64.24 43.52
CA ALA A 77 4.66 64.23 42.67
C ALA A 77 4.86 63.37 41.41
N GLU A 78 6.07 63.36 40.86
CA GLU A 78 6.46 62.48 39.76
C GLU A 78 6.47 61.01 40.18
N ASP A 79 6.94 60.68 41.39
CA ASP A 79 6.90 59.34 41.98
C ASP A 79 5.46 58.83 42.15
N ARG A 80 4.55 59.68 42.64
CA ARG A 80 3.11 59.34 42.72
C ARG A 80 2.51 59.08 41.35
N LYS A 81 2.83 59.90 40.35
CA LYS A 81 2.40 59.68 38.96
C LYS A 81 3.00 58.40 38.38
N ALA A 82 4.26 58.10 38.68
CA ALA A 82 4.92 56.87 38.27
C ALA A 82 4.24 55.64 38.87
N HIS A 83 3.92 55.67 40.16
CA HIS A 83 3.17 54.60 40.84
C HIS A 83 1.77 54.38 40.26
N ILE A 84 1.01 55.45 39.97
CA ILE A 84 -0.31 55.32 39.35
C ILE A 84 -0.19 54.72 37.94
N ARG A 85 0.76 55.20 37.13
CA ARG A 85 1.02 54.62 35.79
C ARG A 85 1.40 53.15 35.88
N GLN A 86 2.21 52.76 36.86
CA GLN A 86 2.60 51.37 37.10
C GLN A 86 1.40 50.53 37.54
N ALA A 87 0.52 51.07 38.39
CA ALA A 87 -0.72 50.42 38.81
C ALA A 87 -1.70 50.25 37.64
N ASP A 88 -1.88 51.25 36.78
CA ASP A 88 -2.72 51.16 35.58
C ASP A 88 -2.18 50.15 34.58
N LEU A 89 -0.85 50.13 34.35
CA LEU A 89 -0.20 49.10 33.54
C LEU A 89 -0.41 47.70 34.11
N SER A 90 -0.35 47.53 35.43
CA SER A 90 -0.64 46.24 36.08
C SER A 90 -2.11 45.84 35.94
N ARG A 91 -3.04 46.80 36.02
CA ARG A 91 -4.47 46.57 35.84
C ARG A 91 -4.80 46.15 34.40
N GLN A 92 -4.21 46.80 33.40
CA GLN A 92 -4.36 46.42 32.00
C GLN A 92 -3.79 45.02 31.71
N LYS A 93 -2.64 44.68 32.29
CA LYS A 93 -2.06 43.34 32.17
C LYS A 93 -2.90 42.25 32.83
N ASN A 94 -3.64 42.60 33.88
CA ASN A 94 -4.45 41.67 34.67
C ASN A 94 -5.94 41.66 34.27
N GLN A 95 -6.35 42.40 33.23
CA GLN A 95 -7.69 42.26 32.67
C GLN A 95 -7.83 40.87 32.06
N GLY A 96 -8.81 40.11 32.53
CA GLY A 96 -9.16 38.81 31.97
C GLY A 96 -9.61 38.94 30.52
N LEU A 97 -9.38 37.88 29.75
CA LEU A 97 -9.78 37.81 28.35
C LEU A 97 -11.30 37.88 28.24
N SER A 98 -11.80 38.63 27.25
CA SER A 98 -13.22 38.60 26.91
C SER A 98 -13.64 37.19 26.47
N GLU A 99 -14.90 36.80 26.66
CA GLU A 99 -15.41 35.47 26.23
C GLU A 99 -15.14 35.23 24.73
N LEU A 100 -15.29 36.27 23.91
CA LEU A 100 -14.95 36.23 22.49
C LEU A 100 -13.44 36.04 22.24
N GLU A 101 -12.59 36.61 23.08
CA GLU A 101 -11.13 36.45 22.98
C GLU A 101 -10.70 35.08 23.48
N ALA A 102 -11.38 34.52 24.48
CA ALA A 102 -11.17 33.15 24.96
C ALA A 102 -11.57 32.15 23.87
N GLU A 103 -12.75 32.28 23.28
CA GLU A 103 -13.17 31.43 22.15
C GLU A 103 -12.23 31.58 20.94
N ALA A 104 -11.81 32.81 20.62
CA ALA A 104 -10.86 33.04 19.53
C ALA A 104 -9.51 32.38 19.84
N LYS A 105 -9.05 32.41 21.09
CA LYS A 105 -7.83 31.72 21.54
C LYS A 105 -7.98 30.21 21.47
N GLU A 106 -9.09 29.64 21.90
CA GLU A 106 -9.35 28.19 21.80
C GLU A 106 -9.39 27.74 20.33
N ARG A 107 -10.08 28.48 19.46
CA ARG A 107 -10.10 28.21 18.02
C ARG A 107 -8.71 28.32 17.41
N ALA A 108 -7.94 29.35 17.78
CA ALA A 108 -6.57 29.51 17.31
C ALA A 108 -5.66 28.39 17.81
N GLN A 109 -5.81 27.98 19.08
CA GLN A 109 -5.08 26.85 19.67
C GLN A 109 -5.43 25.55 18.95
N TYR A 110 -6.71 25.25 18.74
CA TYR A 110 -7.16 24.07 17.99
C TYR A 110 -6.61 24.07 16.56
N LEU A 111 -6.64 25.21 15.87
CA LEU A 111 -6.05 25.32 14.52
C LEU A 111 -4.54 25.07 14.54
N LEU A 112 -3.84 25.59 15.55
CA LEU A 112 -2.40 25.41 15.72
C LEU A 112 -2.05 23.96 16.07
N GLU A 113 -2.80 23.32 16.98
CA GLU A 113 -2.68 21.90 17.31
C GLU A 113 -2.95 21.02 16.10
N ARG A 114 -4.01 21.30 15.35
CA ARG A 114 -4.34 20.57 14.12
C ARG A 114 -3.26 20.74 13.06
N ALA A 115 -2.75 21.95 12.86
CA ALA A 115 -1.64 22.20 11.94
C ALA A 115 -0.37 21.47 12.37
N ASN A 116 -0.07 21.47 13.68
CA ASN A 116 1.04 20.72 14.23
C ASN A 116 0.85 19.21 14.03
N ALA A 117 -0.34 18.66 14.29
CA ALA A 117 -0.63 17.25 14.04
C ALA A 117 -0.43 16.89 12.56
N MET A 118 -0.92 17.70 11.62
CA MET A 118 -0.68 17.47 10.19
C MET A 118 0.81 17.50 9.82
N ARG A 119 1.60 18.39 10.44
CA ARG A 119 3.05 18.43 10.26
C ARG A 119 3.72 17.17 10.80
N MET A 120 3.33 16.71 11.98
CA MET A 120 3.87 15.48 12.55
C MET A 120 3.54 14.26 11.68
N GLU A 121 2.32 14.16 11.15
CA GLU A 121 1.94 13.06 10.22
C GLU A 121 2.74 13.08 8.90
N GLN A 122 3.31 14.23 8.52
CA GLN A 122 4.17 14.34 7.34
C GLN A 122 5.61 13.88 7.57
N GLU A 123 6.05 13.70 8.83
CA GLU A 123 7.37 13.13 9.13
C GLU A 123 7.45 11.67 8.62
N ASP A 124 8.58 11.30 8.02
CA ASP A 124 8.70 10.03 7.29
C ASP A 124 8.67 8.82 8.24
N GLU A 125 9.16 8.97 9.47
CA GLU A 125 9.07 7.95 10.51
C GLU A 125 7.61 7.70 10.93
N VAL A 126 6.80 8.76 11.01
CA VAL A 126 5.37 8.65 11.34
C VAL A 126 4.60 8.00 10.20
N LYS A 127 4.92 8.29 8.93
CA LYS A 127 4.36 7.59 7.77
C LYS A 127 4.66 6.09 7.81
N LYS A 128 5.92 5.71 8.04
CA LYS A 128 6.31 4.30 8.18
C LYS A 128 5.55 3.61 9.34
N LEU A 129 5.39 4.31 10.45
CA LEU A 129 4.60 3.81 11.57
C LEU A 129 3.12 3.63 11.17
N ASN A 130 2.53 4.57 10.44
CA ASN A 130 1.17 4.46 9.92
C ASN A 130 1.01 3.28 8.93
N GLU A 131 2.01 3.00 8.11
CA GLU A 131 2.03 1.81 7.23
C GLU A 131 2.01 0.50 8.03
N LEU A 132 2.83 0.42 9.09
CA LEU A 132 2.85 -0.74 10.00
C LEU A 132 1.49 -0.92 10.70
N ILE A 133 0.88 0.18 11.15
CA ILE A 133 -0.45 0.21 11.74
C ILE A 133 -1.50 -0.31 10.76
N LEU A 134 -1.48 0.18 9.53
CA LEU A 134 -2.42 -0.24 8.50
C LEU A 134 -2.25 -1.73 8.21
N GLY A 135 -1.02 -2.22 8.11
CA GLY A 135 -0.72 -3.64 7.96
C GLY A 135 -1.31 -4.49 9.08
N ALA A 136 -1.11 -4.09 10.34
CA ALA A 136 -1.68 -4.76 11.51
C ALA A 136 -3.21 -4.81 11.48
N ARG A 137 -3.87 -3.71 11.09
CA ARG A 137 -5.34 -3.67 10.91
C ARG A 137 -5.80 -4.64 9.83
N CYS A 138 -5.12 -4.67 8.68
CA CYS A 138 -5.44 -5.61 7.60
C CYS A 138 -5.29 -7.07 8.03
N HIS A 139 -4.25 -7.40 8.81
CA HIS A 139 -4.07 -8.75 9.35
C HIS A 139 -5.17 -9.14 10.33
N ALA A 140 -5.57 -8.24 11.23
CA ALA A 140 -6.67 -8.49 12.15
C ALA A 140 -7.99 -8.77 11.43
N VAL A 141 -8.32 -7.98 10.39
CA VAL A 141 -9.51 -8.19 9.56
C VAL A 141 -9.44 -9.53 8.82
N ARG A 142 -8.27 -9.86 8.25
CA ARG A 142 -8.08 -11.12 7.53
C ARG A 142 -8.30 -12.33 8.43
N ASP A 143 -7.78 -12.30 9.65
CA ASP A 143 -7.92 -13.42 10.58
C ASP A 143 -9.38 -13.57 11.04
N ALA A 144 -10.11 -12.46 11.25
CA ALA A 144 -11.55 -12.49 11.47
C ALA A 144 -12.31 -13.12 10.28
N GLN A 145 -12.01 -12.73 9.04
CA GLN A 145 -12.62 -13.30 7.83
C GLN A 145 -12.33 -14.80 7.67
N ILE A 146 -11.14 -15.26 8.07
CA ILE A 146 -10.80 -16.69 8.03
C ILE A 146 -11.67 -17.47 9.02
N LEU A 147 -11.87 -16.93 10.23
CA LEU A 147 -12.75 -17.54 11.24
C LEU A 147 -14.21 -17.56 10.76
N GLU A 148 -14.71 -16.45 10.21
CA GLU A 148 -16.05 -16.38 9.62
C GLU A 148 -16.23 -17.42 8.52
N ARG A 149 -15.26 -17.54 7.60
CA ARG A 149 -15.31 -18.55 6.55
C ARG A 149 -15.34 -19.97 7.10
N GLN A 150 -14.57 -20.27 8.15
CA GLN A 150 -14.59 -21.58 8.78
C GLN A 150 -15.95 -21.89 9.40
N GLN A 151 -16.57 -20.91 10.08
CA GLN A 151 -17.91 -21.04 10.64
C GLN A 151 -18.96 -21.30 9.56
N ILE A 152 -18.95 -20.51 8.47
CA ILE A 152 -19.86 -20.69 7.34
C ILE A 152 -19.70 -22.09 6.73
N LEU A 153 -18.46 -22.57 6.58
CA LEU A 153 -18.22 -23.91 6.05
C LEU A 153 -18.74 -25.01 6.98
N SER A 154 -18.60 -24.87 8.30
CA SER A 154 -19.19 -25.83 9.24
C SER A 154 -20.71 -25.83 9.21
N GLU A 155 -21.34 -24.65 9.18
CA GLU A 155 -22.80 -24.52 9.09
C GLU A 155 -23.34 -25.12 7.77
N LEU A 156 -22.65 -24.86 6.66
CA LEU A 156 -23.00 -25.45 5.37
C LEU A 156 -22.93 -26.99 5.41
N GLN A 157 -21.87 -27.55 5.99
CA GLN A 157 -21.72 -29.00 6.14
C GLN A 157 -22.81 -29.61 7.04
N GLU A 158 -23.25 -28.90 8.07
CA GLU A 158 -24.35 -29.35 8.93
C GLU A 158 -25.69 -29.35 8.18
N GLU A 159 -25.99 -28.32 7.40
CA GLU A 159 -27.20 -28.26 6.57
C GLU A 159 -27.18 -29.30 5.43
N GLU A 160 -26.04 -29.54 4.77
CA GLU A 160 -25.89 -30.62 3.79
C GLU A 160 -26.22 -31.99 4.42
N ARG A 161 -25.66 -32.29 5.61
CA ARG A 161 -25.96 -33.54 6.33
C ARG A 161 -27.45 -33.66 6.68
N ARG A 162 -28.09 -32.54 7.05
CA ARG A 162 -29.53 -32.50 7.35
C ARG A 162 -30.36 -32.80 6.11
N LEU A 163 -30.01 -32.21 4.96
CA LEU A 163 -30.69 -32.45 3.68
C LEU A 163 -30.52 -33.90 3.22
N ASP A 164 -29.31 -34.46 3.31
CA ASP A 164 -29.03 -35.86 2.97
C ASP A 164 -29.86 -36.82 3.84
N ALA A 165 -29.99 -36.54 5.13
CA ALA A 165 -30.84 -37.32 6.03
C ALA A 165 -32.32 -37.26 5.63
N MET A 166 -32.83 -36.09 5.23
CA MET A 166 -34.21 -35.97 4.72
C MET A 166 -34.41 -36.72 3.40
N MET A 167 -33.45 -36.62 2.47
CA MET A 167 -33.51 -37.36 1.20
C MET A 167 -33.49 -38.88 1.41
N GLU A 168 -32.70 -39.38 2.36
CA GLU A 168 -32.71 -40.82 2.71
C GLU A 168 -34.05 -41.26 3.32
N VAL A 169 -34.68 -40.42 4.14
CA VAL A 169 -36.03 -40.70 4.66
C VAL A 169 -37.06 -40.78 3.53
N ASP A 170 -37.03 -39.83 2.60
CA ASP A 170 -37.95 -39.85 1.46
C ASP A 170 -37.69 -41.01 0.50
N ARG A 171 -36.42 -41.37 0.28
CA ARG A 171 -36.03 -42.57 -0.47
C ARG A 171 -36.60 -43.84 0.19
N ARG A 172 -36.50 -43.97 1.51
CA ARG A 172 -37.07 -45.11 2.26
C ARG A 172 -38.59 -45.16 2.13
N ARG A 173 -39.27 -44.02 2.30
CA ARG A 173 -40.73 -43.94 2.12
C ARG A 173 -41.17 -44.34 0.72
N ALA A 174 -40.43 -43.93 -0.32
CA ALA A 174 -40.71 -44.32 -1.69
C ALA A 174 -40.55 -45.84 -1.91
N LEU A 175 -39.51 -46.44 -1.34
CA LEU A 175 -39.31 -47.90 -1.38
C LEU A 175 -40.43 -48.64 -0.64
N GLU A 176 -40.80 -48.19 0.56
CA GLU A 176 -41.91 -48.76 1.32
C GLU A 176 -43.24 -48.70 0.55
N ALA A 177 -43.53 -47.55 -0.10
CA ALA A 177 -44.71 -47.40 -0.94
C ALA A 177 -44.70 -48.36 -2.15
N GLN A 178 -43.54 -48.51 -2.80
CA GLN A 178 -43.38 -49.45 -3.92
C GLN A 178 -43.57 -50.91 -3.46
N GLU A 179 -43.02 -51.29 -2.31
CA GLU A 179 -43.23 -52.60 -1.71
C GLU A 179 -44.71 -52.86 -1.40
N GLN A 180 -45.44 -51.86 -0.92
CA GLN A 180 -46.89 -51.97 -0.67
C GLN A 180 -47.65 -52.19 -1.99
N ILE A 181 -47.31 -51.47 -3.06
CA ILE A 181 -47.91 -51.66 -4.38
C ILE A 181 -47.64 -53.08 -4.90
N ASP A 182 -46.42 -53.57 -4.77
CA ASP A 182 -46.05 -54.91 -5.24
C ASP A 182 -46.73 -56.02 -4.41
N LYS A 183 -46.91 -55.82 -3.09
CA LYS A 183 -47.72 -56.70 -2.25
C LYS A 183 -49.18 -56.75 -2.72
N LEU A 184 -49.78 -55.60 -3.03
CA LEU A 184 -51.14 -55.53 -3.57
C LEU A 184 -51.26 -56.23 -4.92
N ARG A 185 -50.33 -55.99 -5.84
CA ARG A 185 -50.28 -56.66 -7.15
C ARG A 185 -50.12 -58.18 -7.00
N LYS A 186 -49.27 -58.63 -6.09
CA LYS A 186 -49.12 -60.06 -5.77
C LYS A 186 -50.43 -60.65 -5.25
N HIS A 187 -51.12 -59.94 -4.35
CA HIS A 187 -52.41 -60.39 -3.83
C HIS A 187 -53.47 -60.48 -4.93
N GLN A 188 -53.56 -59.48 -5.80
CA GLN A 188 -54.46 -59.51 -6.97
C GLN A 188 -54.14 -60.68 -7.93
N ARG A 189 -52.86 -60.98 -8.17
CA ARG A 189 -52.46 -62.16 -8.96
C ARG A 189 -52.89 -63.48 -8.32
N ILE A 190 -52.79 -63.58 -6.99
CA ILE A 190 -53.23 -64.78 -6.25
C ILE A 190 -54.76 -64.92 -6.36
N GLN A 191 -55.51 -63.84 -6.16
CA GLN A 191 -56.97 -63.83 -6.31
C GLN A 191 -57.38 -64.20 -7.75
N GLY A 192 -56.75 -63.61 -8.76
CA GLY A 192 -56.99 -63.94 -10.16
C GLY A 192 -56.68 -65.41 -10.49
N LYS A 193 -55.60 -65.97 -9.94
CA LYS A 193 -55.27 -67.40 -10.06
C LYS A 193 -56.36 -68.26 -9.42
N GLN A 194 -56.84 -67.91 -8.24
CA GLN A 194 -57.91 -68.65 -7.55
C GLN A 194 -59.20 -68.66 -8.38
N LEU A 195 -59.60 -67.52 -8.94
CA LEU A 195 -60.77 -67.44 -9.82
C LEU A 195 -60.64 -68.35 -11.05
N ILE A 196 -59.46 -68.42 -11.68
CA ILE A 196 -59.23 -69.31 -12.83
C ILE A 196 -59.31 -70.78 -12.42
N ILE A 197 -58.76 -71.14 -11.25
CA ILE A 197 -58.85 -72.51 -10.72
C ILE A 197 -60.32 -72.88 -10.53
N ASN A 198 -61.10 -72.02 -9.87
CA ASN A 198 -62.53 -72.25 -9.67
C ASN A 198 -63.27 -72.41 -11.01
N GLN A 199 -62.96 -71.58 -12.01
CA GLN A 199 -63.55 -71.72 -13.36
C GLN A 199 -63.17 -73.03 -14.07
N ILE A 200 -61.96 -73.56 -13.83
CA ILE A 200 -61.53 -74.86 -14.36
C ILE A 200 -62.30 -75.98 -13.67
N GLU A 201 -62.46 -75.90 -12.34
CA GLU A 201 -63.24 -76.85 -11.56
C GLU A 201 -64.70 -76.89 -12.04
N GLU A 202 -65.37 -75.73 -12.15
CA GLU A 202 -66.73 -75.61 -12.70
C GLU A 202 -66.86 -76.23 -14.10
N ARG A 203 -65.91 -75.94 -15.01
CA ARG A 203 -65.92 -76.53 -16.37
C ARG A 203 -65.66 -78.03 -16.39
N LEU A 204 -64.88 -78.53 -15.45
CA LEU A 204 -64.66 -79.97 -15.30
C LEU A 204 -65.93 -80.64 -14.81
N GLU A 205 -66.61 -80.06 -13.83
CA GLU A 205 -67.92 -80.52 -13.35
C GLU A 205 -68.95 -80.53 -14.49
N ASP A 206 -69.06 -79.44 -15.27
CA ASP A 206 -69.94 -79.37 -16.44
C ASP A 206 -69.61 -80.45 -17.48
N ARG A 207 -68.32 -80.73 -17.71
CA ARG A 207 -67.90 -81.78 -18.65
C ARG A 207 -68.26 -83.16 -18.14
N MET A 208 -68.11 -83.41 -16.83
CA MET A 208 -68.53 -84.67 -16.21
C MET A 208 -70.04 -84.86 -16.40
N LEU A 209 -70.85 -83.84 -16.11
CA LEU A 209 -72.29 -83.87 -16.33
C LEU A 209 -72.65 -84.14 -17.81
N GLN A 210 -71.98 -83.49 -18.77
CA GLN A 210 -72.20 -83.73 -20.19
C GLN A 210 -71.84 -85.16 -20.64
N ASN A 211 -70.78 -85.73 -20.07
CA ASN A 211 -70.40 -87.11 -20.35
C ASN A 211 -71.44 -88.08 -19.79
N GLU A 212 -71.93 -87.86 -18.58
CA GLU A 212 -73.02 -88.65 -18.00
C GLU A 212 -74.29 -88.59 -18.87
N MET A 213 -74.65 -87.42 -19.40
CA MET A 213 -75.77 -87.28 -20.34
C MET A 213 -75.54 -88.07 -21.64
N LYS A 214 -74.34 -88.01 -22.22
CA LYS A 214 -74.00 -88.77 -23.44
C LYS A 214 -73.99 -90.28 -23.21
N GLU A 215 -73.57 -90.73 -22.04
CA GLU A 215 -73.62 -92.15 -21.67
C GLU A 215 -75.08 -92.63 -21.58
N GLN A 216 -75.97 -91.83 -21.00
CA GLN A 216 -77.41 -92.11 -20.98
C GLN A 216 -78.02 -92.15 -22.39
N GLU A 217 -77.68 -91.18 -23.25
CA GLU A 217 -78.11 -91.18 -24.67
C GLU A 217 -77.55 -92.38 -25.43
N GLY A 218 -76.29 -92.75 -25.18
CA GLY A 218 -75.62 -93.90 -25.76
C GLY A 218 -76.28 -95.22 -25.37
N GLN A 219 -76.67 -95.38 -24.10
CA GLN A 219 -77.44 -96.53 -23.62
C GLN A 219 -78.80 -96.61 -24.33
N GLN A 220 -79.53 -95.50 -24.43
CA GLN A 220 -80.82 -95.46 -25.15
C GLN A 220 -80.66 -95.78 -26.64
N MET A 221 -79.58 -95.32 -27.28
CA MET A 221 -79.23 -95.64 -28.66
C MET A 221 -78.97 -97.14 -28.85
N LEU A 222 -78.21 -97.77 -27.94
CA LEU A 222 -77.94 -99.21 -27.99
C LEU A 222 -79.23 -100.02 -27.86
N GLU A 223 -80.11 -99.67 -26.92
CA GLU A 223 -81.42 -100.31 -26.77
C GLU A 223 -82.27 -100.19 -28.05
N ASN A 224 -82.20 -99.06 -28.75
CA ASN A 224 -82.88 -98.88 -30.03
C ASN A 224 -82.23 -99.68 -31.17
N LEU A 225 -80.90 -99.77 -31.19
CA LEU A 225 -80.15 -100.55 -32.18
C LEU A 225 -80.43 -102.04 -32.04
N GLU A 226 -80.51 -102.56 -30.81
CA GLU A 226 -80.91 -103.94 -30.54
C GLU A 226 -82.31 -104.23 -31.09
N LYS A 227 -83.28 -103.32 -30.89
CA LYS A 227 -84.63 -103.44 -31.49
C LYS A 227 -84.57 -103.45 -33.02
N MET A 228 -83.82 -102.54 -33.63
CA MET A 228 -83.66 -102.49 -35.09
C MET A 228 -82.98 -103.74 -35.65
N GLN A 229 -81.97 -104.30 -34.97
CA GLN A 229 -81.30 -105.54 -35.41
C GLN A 229 -82.26 -106.73 -35.41
N MET A 230 -83.14 -106.81 -34.41
CA MET A 230 -84.20 -107.83 -34.40
C MET A 230 -85.12 -107.67 -35.62
N GLU A 231 -85.52 -106.45 -35.97
CA GLU A 231 -86.32 -106.17 -37.17
C GLU A 231 -85.56 -106.43 -38.49
N GLU A 232 -84.24 -106.16 -38.53
CA GLU A 232 -83.39 -106.43 -39.71
C GLU A 232 -83.19 -107.92 -39.95
N LEU A 233 -83.08 -108.73 -38.90
CA LEU A 233 -83.04 -110.19 -39.03
C LEU A 233 -84.34 -110.71 -39.67
N GLU A 234 -85.48 -110.21 -39.23
CA GLU A 234 -86.78 -110.52 -39.84
C GLU A 234 -86.86 -110.04 -41.31
N ALA A 235 -86.26 -108.89 -41.64
CA ALA A 235 -86.21 -108.37 -43.01
C ALA A 235 -85.23 -109.12 -43.93
N LEU A 236 -84.12 -109.62 -43.40
CA LEU A 236 -83.15 -110.43 -44.15
C LEU A 236 -83.73 -111.78 -44.54
N GLU A 237 -84.56 -112.38 -43.68
CA GLU A 237 -85.33 -113.58 -44.03
C GLU A 237 -86.23 -113.31 -45.25
N ARG A 238 -86.95 -112.19 -45.26
CA ARG A 238 -87.78 -111.78 -46.42
C ARG A 238 -86.96 -111.47 -47.68
N LYS A 239 -85.81 -110.79 -47.55
CA LYS A 239 -84.94 -110.47 -48.70
C LYS A 239 -84.28 -111.69 -49.32
N LYS A 240 -83.97 -112.73 -48.54
CA LYS A 240 -83.48 -114.01 -49.10
C LYS A 240 -84.52 -114.65 -50.01
N GLU A 241 -85.80 -114.57 -49.64
CA GLU A 241 -86.91 -115.03 -50.48
C GLU A 241 -87.02 -114.22 -51.79
N GLU A 242 -86.70 -112.92 -51.76
CA GLU A 242 -86.73 -112.03 -52.94
C GLU A 242 -85.48 -112.13 -53.84
N GLN A 243 -84.27 -112.26 -53.29
CA GLN A 243 -83.03 -112.39 -54.06
C GLN A 243 -82.99 -113.65 -54.91
N GLN A 244 -83.59 -114.74 -54.41
CA GLN A 244 -83.78 -115.96 -55.21
C GLN A 244 -84.64 -115.70 -56.46
N ARG A 245 -85.50 -114.69 -56.45
CA ARG A 245 -86.30 -114.25 -57.61
C ARG A 245 -85.47 -113.37 -58.55
N LEU A 246 -84.71 -112.40 -58.04
CA LEU A 246 -83.98 -111.40 -58.85
C LEU A 246 -82.72 -111.93 -59.55
N GLN A 247 -82.03 -112.94 -58.99
CA GLN A 247 -80.91 -113.59 -59.67
C GLN A 247 -81.31 -114.23 -61.01
N GLN A 248 -82.58 -114.57 -61.16
CA GLN A 248 -83.12 -115.08 -62.43
C GLN A 248 -83.16 -113.98 -63.53
N GLU A 249 -83.06 -112.69 -63.18
CA GLU A 249 -83.20 -111.56 -64.11
C GLU A 249 -81.87 -110.90 -64.54
N ILE A 250 -80.89 -110.69 -63.64
CA ILE A 250 -79.63 -109.93 -63.93
C ILE A 250 -78.70 -110.61 -64.94
N LEU A 251 -78.74 -111.95 -65.04
CA LEU A 251 -77.99 -112.68 -66.07
C LEU A 251 -78.29 -112.17 -67.50
N ARG A 252 -79.37 -111.41 -67.71
CA ARG A 252 -79.75 -110.86 -69.01
C ARG A 252 -79.12 -109.51 -69.40
N ILE A 253 -78.50 -108.71 -68.51
CA ILE A 253 -78.15 -107.28 -68.79
C ILE A 253 -76.64 -106.98 -68.93
N ASN A 254 -75.76 -107.73 -68.27
CA ASN A 254 -74.33 -107.37 -68.15
C ASN A 254 -73.53 -107.42 -69.47
N GLU A 255 -74.12 -107.98 -70.52
CA GLU A 255 -73.47 -108.16 -71.81
C GLU A 255 -73.26 -106.82 -72.57
N ASP A 256 -73.86 -105.70 -72.14
CA ASP A 256 -73.99 -104.49 -72.98
C ASP A 256 -72.98 -103.30 -72.74
N SER A 257 -72.33 -103.12 -71.57
CA SER A 257 -71.72 -101.80 -71.18
C SER A 257 -70.22 -101.57 -71.43
N LEU A 258 -69.42 -102.57 -71.79
CA LEU A 258 -67.95 -102.48 -71.73
C LEU A 258 -67.28 -101.54 -72.77
N LEU A 259 -68.04 -101.01 -73.73
CA LEU A 259 -67.50 -100.44 -74.97
C LEU A 259 -67.20 -98.91 -74.97
N ALA A 260 -67.49 -98.14 -73.92
CA ALA A 260 -67.54 -96.67 -74.01
C ALA A 260 -66.32 -95.84 -73.50
N LYS A 261 -65.37 -96.39 -72.72
CA LYS A 261 -64.45 -95.61 -71.87
C LYS A 261 -63.12 -95.12 -72.49
N GLU A 262 -62.73 -95.60 -73.66
CA GLU A 262 -61.33 -95.45 -74.11
C GLU A 262 -60.97 -94.06 -74.68
N ARG A 263 -61.92 -93.13 -74.81
CA ARG A 263 -61.75 -91.92 -75.67
C ARG A 263 -61.21 -90.64 -75.01
N ASN A 264 -61.13 -90.49 -73.68
CA ASN A 264 -60.95 -89.17 -73.03
C ASN A 264 -59.52 -88.74 -72.61
N LYS A 265 -58.45 -89.50 -72.89
CA LYS A 265 -57.14 -89.32 -72.20
C LYS A 265 -56.06 -88.48 -72.90
N GLU A 266 -56.26 -87.94 -74.10
CA GLU A 266 -55.16 -87.39 -74.91
C GLU A 266 -54.90 -85.87 -74.82
N GLU A 267 -55.78 -85.05 -74.24
CA GLU A 267 -55.74 -83.59 -74.43
C GLU A 267 -54.89 -82.75 -73.42
N GLU A 268 -54.43 -83.26 -72.27
CA GLU A 268 -53.92 -82.42 -71.15
C GLU A 268 -52.41 -82.01 -71.17
N ARG A 269 -51.56 -82.48 -72.09
CA ARG A 269 -50.08 -82.42 -71.91
C ARG A 269 -49.33 -81.13 -72.35
N LEU A 270 -49.94 -80.14 -73.01
CA LEU A 270 -49.20 -79.08 -73.74
C LEU A 270 -49.01 -77.72 -73.03
N ALA A 271 -49.54 -77.48 -71.82
CA ALA A 271 -49.64 -76.12 -71.26
C ALA A 271 -48.48 -75.62 -70.36
N ASP A 272 -47.62 -76.48 -69.80
CA ASP A 272 -46.82 -76.10 -68.62
C ASP A 272 -45.40 -75.51 -68.85
N LEU A 273 -44.87 -75.45 -70.07
CA LEU A 273 -43.45 -75.16 -70.30
C LEU A 273 -43.04 -73.66 -70.38
N ARG A 274 -43.95 -72.67 -70.35
CA ARG A 274 -43.60 -71.25 -70.64
C ARG A 274 -43.39 -70.30 -69.44
N ALA A 275 -43.59 -70.73 -68.19
CA ALA A 275 -43.65 -69.80 -67.03
C ALA A 275 -42.33 -69.63 -66.23
N MET A 276 -41.29 -70.44 -66.46
CA MET A 276 -40.16 -70.55 -65.53
C MET A 276 -38.96 -69.60 -65.81
N GLU A 277 -38.83 -68.99 -67.00
CA GLU A 277 -37.56 -68.34 -67.39
C GLU A 277 -37.42 -66.84 -67.03
N TYR A 278 -38.46 -66.15 -66.54
CA TYR A 278 -38.45 -64.68 -66.39
C TYR A 278 -37.96 -64.15 -65.02
N THR A 279 -37.96 -64.95 -63.96
CA THR A 279 -37.80 -64.45 -62.57
C THR A 279 -36.35 -64.39 -62.05
N HIS A 280 -35.39 -65.05 -62.69
CA HIS A 280 -34.05 -65.25 -62.13
C HIS A 280 -33.07 -64.08 -62.34
N LYS A 281 -33.33 -63.13 -63.27
CA LYS A 281 -32.32 -62.12 -63.69
C LYS A 281 -32.36 -60.76 -62.98
N LYS A 282 -33.28 -60.54 -62.02
CA LYS A 282 -33.52 -59.21 -61.41
C LYS A 282 -32.84 -59.00 -60.04
N MET A 283 -32.49 -60.06 -59.32
CA MET A 283 -32.15 -59.96 -57.88
C MET A 283 -30.66 -59.76 -57.55
N GLU A 284 -29.74 -59.86 -58.52
CA GLU A 284 -28.29 -59.89 -58.23
C GLU A 284 -27.56 -58.54 -58.32
N ARG A 285 -28.18 -57.45 -58.79
CA ARG A 285 -27.47 -56.19 -59.09
C ARG A 285 -27.53 -55.09 -58.02
N GLU A 286 -28.35 -55.22 -56.98
CA GLU A 286 -28.60 -54.11 -56.04
C GLU A 286 -27.93 -54.28 -54.67
N ALA A 287 -27.34 -55.45 -54.37
CA ALA A 287 -26.79 -55.75 -53.04
C ALA A 287 -25.33 -55.29 -52.80
N GLU A 288 -24.57 -54.96 -53.84
CA GLU A 288 -23.11 -54.78 -53.72
C GLU A 288 -22.65 -53.31 -53.49
N TYR A 289 -23.50 -52.30 -53.67
CA TYR A 289 -23.05 -50.88 -53.65
C TYR A 289 -23.21 -50.15 -52.30
N GLU A 290 -24.00 -50.67 -51.35
CA GLU A 290 -24.33 -49.93 -50.12
C GLU A 290 -23.46 -50.25 -48.89
N ALA A 291 -22.64 -51.32 -48.94
CA ALA A 291 -21.90 -51.80 -47.78
C ALA A 291 -20.51 -51.15 -47.57
N GLU A 292 -19.88 -50.59 -48.61
CA GLU A 292 -18.48 -50.11 -48.49
C GLU A 292 -18.31 -48.69 -47.91
N GLN A 293 -19.30 -47.79 -48.00
CA GLN A 293 -19.05 -46.37 -47.69
C GLN A 293 -19.24 -45.94 -46.23
N ARG A 294 -19.66 -46.82 -45.30
CA ARG A 294 -20.03 -46.39 -43.94
C ARG A 294 -19.11 -46.83 -42.80
N ARG A 295 -18.04 -47.59 -43.02
CA ARG A 295 -17.15 -48.06 -41.93
C ARG A 295 -15.78 -47.39 -41.78
N ILE A 296 -15.21 -46.77 -42.81
CA ILE A 296 -13.81 -46.27 -42.72
C ILE A 296 -13.73 -44.80 -42.24
N LYS A 297 -14.83 -44.04 -42.30
CA LYS A 297 -14.87 -42.60 -41.96
C LYS A 297 -14.93 -42.26 -40.45
N ARG A 298 -14.84 -43.23 -39.53
CA ARG A 298 -15.04 -42.98 -38.08
C ARG A 298 -13.86 -43.35 -37.17
N GLU A 299 -12.73 -43.83 -37.68
CA GLU A 299 -11.68 -44.39 -36.81
C GLU A 299 -10.35 -43.62 -36.71
N LYS A 300 -10.06 -42.55 -37.46
CA LYS A 300 -8.73 -41.90 -37.36
C LYS A 300 -8.75 -40.38 -37.36
N GLU A 301 -9.70 -39.79 -36.64
CA GLU A 301 -9.81 -38.34 -36.41
C GLU A 301 -9.81 -37.92 -34.94
N LYS A 302 -9.43 -38.81 -34.00
CA LYS A 302 -9.35 -38.48 -32.56
C LYS A 302 -8.08 -38.97 -31.85
N GLU A 303 -6.95 -38.97 -32.54
CA GLU A 303 -5.63 -39.05 -31.91
C GLU A 303 -4.79 -37.81 -32.24
N VAL A 304 -4.76 -36.89 -31.29
CA VAL A 304 -3.60 -36.00 -31.14
C VAL A 304 -3.60 -34.79 -32.09
N ALA A 305 -4.77 -34.12 -32.11
CA ALA A 305 -4.87 -32.67 -31.93
C ALA A 305 -4.24 -32.18 -30.60
N ARG A 306 -3.00 -32.60 -30.30
CA ARG A 306 -2.24 -32.08 -29.16
C ARG A 306 -0.80 -31.85 -29.59
N LEU A 307 -0.61 -30.71 -30.27
CA LEU A 307 0.30 -29.67 -29.80
C LEU A 307 1.36 -30.17 -28.81
N ARG A 308 2.50 -30.70 -29.30
CA ARG A 308 3.73 -30.71 -28.48
C ARG A 308 5.06 -31.00 -29.13
N ALA A 309 5.17 -31.39 -30.41
CA ALA A 309 6.49 -31.80 -30.93
C ALA A 309 6.80 -31.34 -32.37
N LEU A 310 6.29 -30.16 -32.74
CA LEU A 310 6.86 -29.33 -33.79
C LEU A 310 7.05 -27.93 -33.18
N GLN A 311 7.74 -27.83 -32.03
CA GLN A 311 9.19 -27.63 -32.04
C GLN A 311 9.55 -26.56 -33.05
N GLU A 312 9.58 -25.32 -32.56
CA GLU A 312 10.79 -24.49 -32.63
C GLU A 312 11.54 -24.56 -33.95
N ARG A 313 10.84 -24.32 -35.06
CA ARG A 313 11.45 -24.14 -36.38
C ARG A 313 11.10 -22.80 -37.03
N GLU A 314 10.42 -21.92 -36.28
CA GLU A 314 10.19 -20.53 -36.70
C GLU A 314 11.08 -19.50 -35.97
N LYS A 315 12.02 -19.91 -35.09
CA LYS A 315 12.90 -18.94 -34.38
C LYS A 315 14.41 -19.01 -34.63
N ASP A 316 14.96 -20.08 -35.22
CA ASP A 316 16.42 -20.16 -35.48
C ASP A 316 16.85 -20.04 -36.95
N HIS A 317 15.94 -19.92 -37.92
CA HIS A 317 16.32 -19.71 -39.33
C HIS A 317 16.61 -18.24 -39.71
N LYS A 318 16.72 -17.34 -38.72
CA LYS A 318 17.18 -15.95 -38.91
C LYS A 318 18.56 -15.64 -38.30
N ALA A 319 19.21 -16.61 -37.63
CA ALA A 319 20.55 -16.42 -37.05
C ALA A 319 21.69 -16.94 -37.96
N GLU A 320 21.41 -17.85 -38.90
CA GLU A 320 22.45 -18.51 -39.73
C GLU A 320 22.86 -17.74 -41.00
N GLN A 321 22.20 -16.63 -41.35
CA GLN A 321 22.60 -15.80 -42.51
C GLN A 321 23.58 -14.66 -42.16
N ASP A 322 23.91 -14.46 -40.88
CA ASP A 322 25.01 -13.56 -40.43
C ASP A 322 26.39 -14.27 -40.37
N GLU A 323 26.44 -15.59 -40.53
CA GLU A 323 27.66 -16.38 -40.35
C GLU A 323 28.56 -16.46 -41.62
N LEU A 324 28.03 -16.17 -42.82
CA LEU A 324 28.80 -16.22 -44.07
C LEU A 324 29.59 -14.93 -44.40
N ARG A 325 29.41 -13.82 -43.64
CA ARG A 325 30.27 -12.61 -43.74
C ARG A 325 31.56 -12.72 -42.90
N ALA A 326 31.59 -13.57 -41.88
CA ALA A 326 32.71 -13.67 -40.94
C ALA A 326 33.94 -14.38 -41.53
N ARG A 327 33.78 -15.32 -42.46
CA ARG A 327 34.89 -16.16 -42.97
C ARG A 327 35.79 -15.52 -44.05
N ARG A 328 35.45 -14.36 -44.67
CA ARG A 328 36.37 -13.66 -45.62
C ARG A 328 37.32 -12.65 -44.96
N ASN A 329 37.06 -12.20 -43.73
CA ASN A 329 37.90 -11.22 -43.02
C ASN A 329 39.15 -11.82 -42.36
N GLN A 330 39.21 -13.14 -42.19
CA GLN A 330 40.28 -13.78 -41.41
C GLN A 330 41.55 -14.08 -42.22
N GLU A 331 41.52 -14.12 -43.57
CA GLU A 331 42.71 -14.43 -44.38
C GLU A 331 43.55 -13.20 -44.83
N GLY A 332 43.04 -11.96 -44.67
CA GLY A 332 43.75 -10.72 -45.05
C GLY A 332 44.71 -10.16 -44.00
N ALA A 333 44.41 -10.35 -42.71
CA ALA A 333 45.15 -9.76 -41.60
C ALA A 333 46.54 -10.38 -41.37
N GLU A 334 46.83 -11.57 -41.90
CA GLU A 334 48.05 -12.31 -41.60
C GLU A 334 49.27 -11.93 -42.48
N ARG A 335 49.08 -11.23 -43.62
CA ARG A 335 50.19 -10.90 -44.55
C ARG A 335 50.92 -9.57 -44.24
N ASP A 336 50.25 -8.59 -43.64
CA ASP A 336 50.82 -7.24 -43.43
C ASP A 336 51.77 -7.13 -42.24
N TRP A 337 51.70 -8.06 -41.29
CA TRP A 337 52.49 -8.01 -40.06
C TRP A 337 53.98 -8.33 -40.29
N ARG A 338 54.32 -9.26 -41.19
CA ARG A 338 55.72 -9.71 -41.42
C ARG A 338 56.62 -8.68 -42.15
N ARG A 339 56.10 -7.62 -42.79
CA ARG A 339 56.92 -6.64 -43.56
C ARG A 339 57.56 -5.53 -42.73
N LYS A 340 56.94 -5.07 -41.64
CA LYS A 340 57.35 -3.84 -40.93
C LYS A 340 58.61 -4.01 -40.05
N GLU A 341 58.95 -5.22 -39.66
CA GLU A 341 60.02 -5.45 -38.67
C GLU A 341 61.43 -5.26 -39.25
N LYS A 342 61.64 -5.53 -40.55
CA LYS A 342 62.97 -5.53 -41.18
C LYS A 342 63.60 -4.15 -41.40
N GLU A 343 62.84 -3.05 -41.42
CA GLU A 343 63.32 -1.73 -41.87
C GLU A 343 64.01 -0.87 -40.79
N GLN A 344 63.67 -1.06 -39.52
CA GLN A 344 64.15 -0.19 -38.43
C GLN A 344 65.65 -0.35 -38.14
N LEU A 345 66.21 -1.53 -38.38
CA LEU A 345 67.57 -1.86 -37.93
C LEU A 345 68.70 -1.09 -38.64
N LYS A 346 68.53 -0.64 -39.89
CA LYS A 346 69.65 -0.04 -40.65
C LYS A 346 70.02 1.41 -40.30
N LYS A 347 69.09 2.25 -39.85
CA LYS A 347 69.30 3.72 -39.79
C LYS A 347 70.30 4.23 -38.75
N LYS A 348 70.71 3.41 -37.79
CA LYS A 348 71.42 3.93 -36.61
C LYS A 348 72.92 4.09 -36.82
N VAL A 349 73.51 3.35 -37.75
CA VAL A 349 74.96 3.18 -37.78
C VAL A 349 75.71 4.42 -38.34
N ASP A 350 75.12 5.23 -39.22
CA ASP A 350 75.90 6.21 -40.02
C ASP A 350 76.30 7.52 -39.34
N VAL A 351 75.77 7.83 -38.16
CA VAL A 351 75.81 9.21 -37.68
C VAL A 351 77.16 9.59 -37.05
N GLU A 352 78.02 8.66 -36.70
CA GLU A 352 79.04 8.92 -35.67
C GLU A 352 80.38 9.52 -36.13
N GLU A 353 80.83 9.37 -37.37
CA GLU A 353 82.25 9.60 -37.68
C GLU A 353 82.70 11.05 -37.94
N ARG A 354 81.83 11.95 -38.41
CA ARG A 354 82.24 13.24 -39.04
C ARG A 354 82.83 14.29 -38.13
N LEU A 355 83.12 13.91 -36.91
CA LEU A 355 83.13 14.90 -35.85
C LEU A 355 84.50 15.26 -35.33
N LYS A 356 85.56 14.55 -35.69
CA LYS A 356 86.83 14.65 -34.93
C LYS A 356 87.87 15.65 -35.43
N ALA A 357 87.83 16.09 -36.68
CA ALA A 357 88.96 16.79 -37.29
C ALA A 357 88.96 18.30 -36.97
N ALA A 358 89.45 19.15 -37.86
CA ALA A 358 89.21 20.60 -37.79
C ALA A 358 89.62 21.30 -36.46
N ARG A 359 90.65 20.79 -35.77
CA ARG A 359 90.79 21.13 -34.34
C ARG A 359 92.07 21.77 -33.81
N LEU A 360 93.12 22.04 -34.59
CA LEU A 360 94.43 22.25 -33.93
C LEU A 360 95.16 23.55 -34.22
N GLU A 361 95.03 24.12 -35.41
CA GLU A 361 95.63 25.43 -35.67
C GLU A 361 94.92 26.48 -34.83
N GLN A 362 95.31 27.75 -34.97
CA GLN A 362 94.71 28.86 -34.22
C GLN A 362 95.37 29.18 -32.85
N VAL A 363 96.62 28.77 -32.52
CA VAL A 363 97.14 28.93 -31.12
C VAL A 363 97.90 30.24 -30.78
N THR A 364 98.70 30.88 -31.63
CA THR A 364 99.87 31.68 -31.13
C THR A 364 99.88 33.22 -31.22
N HIS A 365 99.15 33.93 -32.09
CA HIS A 365 99.20 35.41 -32.20
C HIS A 365 98.66 36.18 -30.97
N LYS A 366 98.46 35.43 -29.90
CA LYS A 366 97.72 35.81 -28.73
C LYS A 366 98.53 36.57 -27.70
N GLU A 367 99.86 36.53 -27.71
CA GLU A 367 100.59 36.94 -26.50
C GLU A 367 100.83 38.46 -26.34
N HIS A 368 101.12 39.24 -27.37
CA HIS A 368 101.61 40.63 -27.16
C HIS A 368 100.52 41.66 -26.85
N LEU A 369 99.35 41.51 -27.47
CA LEU A 369 98.18 42.35 -27.17
C LEU A 369 97.88 42.38 -25.66
N LEU A 370 98.28 41.34 -24.92
CA LEU A 370 98.06 41.18 -23.49
C LEU A 370 98.69 42.27 -22.59
N SER A 371 99.77 42.96 -22.97
CA SER A 371 100.48 43.84 -22.00
C SER A 371 99.94 45.28 -21.94
N ILE A 372 99.50 45.88 -23.05
CA ILE A 372 98.77 47.16 -23.02
C ILE A 372 97.36 46.93 -22.47
N GLU A 373 96.80 45.75 -22.78
CA GLU A 373 95.61 45.25 -22.08
C GLU A 373 95.85 45.31 -20.57
N ALA A 374 96.95 44.79 -20.03
CA ALA A 374 97.19 44.80 -18.58
C ALA A 374 97.17 46.20 -17.89
N GLY A 375 97.65 47.28 -18.53
CA GLY A 375 97.65 48.64 -17.96
C GLY A 375 96.26 49.30 -17.99
N ARG A 376 95.53 49.09 -19.09
CA ARG A 376 94.11 49.47 -19.19
C ARG A 376 93.27 48.67 -18.22
N GLU A 377 93.54 47.38 -18.10
CA GLU A 377 92.92 46.47 -17.15
C GLU A 377 93.12 46.95 -15.72
N ARG A 378 94.23 47.55 -15.32
CA ARG A 378 94.39 48.08 -13.94
C ARG A 378 93.53 49.30 -13.64
N ALA A 379 93.48 50.29 -14.52
CA ALA A 379 92.63 51.46 -14.33
C ALA A 379 91.13 51.10 -14.44
N GLU A 380 90.80 50.18 -15.36
CA GLU A 380 89.48 49.54 -15.44
C GLU A 380 89.21 48.74 -14.17
N PHE A 381 90.17 48.00 -13.63
CA PHE A 381 90.03 47.24 -12.40
C PHE A 381 89.72 48.16 -11.22
N ASP A 382 90.41 49.30 -11.04
CA ASP A 382 90.11 50.24 -9.95
C ASP A 382 88.76 50.97 -10.14
N ARG A 383 88.35 51.20 -11.38
CA ARG A 383 87.00 51.69 -11.70
C ARG A 383 85.96 50.65 -11.36
N VAL A 384 86.18 49.41 -11.79
CA VAL A 384 85.35 48.25 -11.49
C VAL A 384 85.32 48.01 -9.99
N LEU A 385 86.41 48.17 -9.26
CA LEU A 385 86.47 47.91 -7.82
C LEU A 385 85.72 48.98 -7.03
N ARG A 386 85.80 50.26 -7.42
CA ARG A 386 84.92 51.32 -6.88
C ARG A 386 83.45 51.11 -7.26
N ALA A 387 83.20 50.72 -8.51
CA ALA A 387 81.86 50.39 -8.97
C ALA A 387 81.31 49.16 -8.24
N GLN A 388 82.15 48.18 -7.92
CA GLN A 388 81.85 46.98 -7.15
C GLN A 388 81.63 47.35 -5.69
N GLN A 389 82.43 48.21 -5.06
CA GLN A 389 82.19 48.67 -3.70
C GLN A 389 80.87 49.42 -3.58
N VAL A 390 80.57 50.32 -4.52
CA VAL A 390 79.27 50.99 -4.58
C VAL A 390 78.15 49.99 -4.86
N SER A 391 78.37 48.99 -5.71
CA SER A 391 77.40 47.92 -5.99
C SER A 391 77.20 47.03 -4.78
N ILE A 392 78.24 46.69 -4.02
CA ILE A 392 78.20 45.92 -2.78
C ILE A 392 77.46 46.72 -1.71
N CYS A 393 77.69 48.03 -1.57
CA CYS A 393 76.90 48.87 -0.65
C CYS A 393 75.43 48.92 -1.08
N LYS A 394 75.16 49.12 -2.38
CA LYS A 394 73.79 49.09 -2.92
C LYS A 394 73.14 47.72 -2.76
N GLU A 395 73.88 46.63 -2.90
CA GLU A 395 73.41 45.26 -2.69
C GLU A 395 73.18 45.00 -1.22
N LYS A 396 74.06 45.42 -0.31
CA LYS A 396 73.83 45.36 1.13
C LYS A 396 72.61 46.15 1.55
N ASP A 397 72.42 47.37 1.04
CA ASP A 397 71.21 48.17 1.30
C ASP A 397 69.95 47.49 0.72
N LYS A 398 70.05 46.91 -0.47
CA LYS A 398 68.95 46.14 -1.09
C LYS A 398 68.66 44.88 -0.30
N GLU A 399 69.67 44.16 0.17
CA GLU A 399 69.58 42.97 1.00
C GLU A 399 69.00 43.31 2.37
N GLU A 400 69.38 44.43 2.98
CA GLU A 400 68.84 44.86 4.27
C GLU A 400 67.38 45.30 4.11
N LYS A 401 67.06 46.09 3.07
CA LYS A 401 65.67 46.41 2.71
C LYS A 401 64.88 45.15 2.39
N HIS A 402 65.48 44.17 1.70
CA HIS A 402 64.85 42.90 1.39
C HIS A 402 64.66 42.06 2.65
N ARG A 403 65.64 41.96 3.54
CA ARG A 403 65.54 41.30 4.85
C ARG A 403 64.45 41.93 5.69
N ILE A 404 64.37 43.26 5.77
CA ILE A 404 63.29 43.97 6.46
C ILE A 404 61.94 43.67 5.80
N LYS A 405 61.85 43.66 4.47
CA LYS A 405 60.62 43.27 3.75
C LYS A 405 60.24 41.82 4.01
N VAL A 406 61.21 40.89 4.03
CA VAL A 406 61.00 39.47 4.33
C VAL A 406 60.58 39.29 5.78
N LEU A 407 61.18 40.01 6.74
CA LEU A 407 60.75 40.00 8.14
C LEU A 407 59.35 40.56 8.30
N ARG A 408 59.04 41.71 7.70
CA ARG A 408 57.69 42.29 7.69
C ARG A 408 56.68 41.37 7.01
N HIS A 409 57.07 40.71 5.92
CA HIS A 409 56.24 39.74 5.23
C HIS A 409 56.04 38.49 6.09
N ALA A 410 57.08 37.97 6.73
CA ALA A 410 57.02 36.83 7.65
C ALA A 410 56.17 37.15 8.88
N ASP A 411 56.26 38.35 9.42
CA ASP A 411 55.42 38.82 10.53
C ASP A 411 53.96 39.00 10.07
N GLY A 412 53.74 39.52 8.87
CA GLY A 412 52.42 39.56 8.23
C GLY A 412 51.83 38.16 7.98
N VAL A 413 52.64 37.21 7.52
CA VAL A 413 52.24 35.80 7.36
C VAL A 413 51.96 35.18 8.73
N ARG A 414 52.76 35.45 9.76
CA ARG A 414 52.50 34.99 11.14
C ARG A 414 51.20 35.57 11.69
N GLN A 415 50.91 36.84 11.41
CA GLN A 415 49.62 37.46 11.77
C GLN A 415 48.48 36.80 11.00
N GLN A 416 48.59 36.60 9.70
CA GLN A 416 47.59 35.89 8.88
C GLN A 416 47.37 34.44 9.35
N VAL A 417 48.43 33.74 9.75
CA VAL A 417 48.35 32.38 10.32
C VAL A 417 47.58 32.43 11.64
N ARG A 418 47.91 33.36 12.56
CA ARG A 418 47.17 33.53 13.81
C ARG A 418 45.70 33.89 13.58
N GLU A 419 45.42 34.80 12.63
CA GLU A 419 44.05 35.17 12.27
C GLU A 419 43.30 33.99 11.67
N ARG A 420 43.91 33.22 10.78
CA ARG A 420 43.33 31.99 10.23
C ARG A 420 43.14 30.91 11.27
N GLU A 421 44.07 30.75 12.21
CA GLU A 421 43.93 29.82 13.34
C GLU A 421 42.78 30.25 14.26
N MET A 422 42.68 31.53 14.58
CA MET A 422 41.56 32.08 15.36
C MET A 422 40.23 31.93 14.63
N GLN A 423 40.19 32.18 13.32
CA GLN A 423 39.03 31.94 12.48
C GLN A 423 38.70 30.44 12.41
N ALA A 424 39.69 29.56 12.28
CA ALA A 424 39.47 28.12 12.26
C ALA A 424 38.98 27.60 13.62
N ILE A 425 39.49 28.13 14.73
CA ILE A 425 38.99 27.84 16.08
C ILE A 425 37.57 28.38 16.25
N ALA A 426 37.28 29.59 15.76
CA ALA A 426 35.94 30.17 15.80
C ALA A 426 34.97 29.34 14.96
N LEU A 427 35.31 29.02 13.70
CA LEU A 427 34.53 28.13 12.83
C LEU A 427 34.35 26.76 13.48
N ARG A 428 35.40 26.18 14.07
CA ARG A 428 35.30 24.90 14.78
C ARG A 428 34.37 25.01 15.99
N ARG A 429 34.38 26.12 16.73
CA ARG A 429 33.43 26.39 17.82
C ARG A 429 32.01 26.55 17.29
N GLU A 430 31.81 27.24 16.17
CA GLU A 430 30.50 27.37 15.54
C GLU A 430 30.01 26.01 15.02
N VAL A 431 30.86 25.21 14.37
CA VAL A 431 30.53 23.84 13.96
C VAL A 431 30.21 22.94 15.16
N TYR A 432 30.92 23.10 16.29
CA TYR A 432 30.56 22.38 17.52
C TYR A 432 29.25 22.87 18.12
N LYS A 433 28.99 24.18 18.15
CA LYS A 433 27.69 24.73 18.60
C LYS A 433 26.57 24.29 17.67
N GLU A 434 26.80 24.24 16.36
CA GLU A 434 25.87 23.70 15.38
C GLU A 434 25.69 22.20 15.59
N GLY A 435 26.75 21.45 15.88
CA GLY A 435 26.69 20.04 16.26
C GLY A 435 25.88 19.81 17.53
N ASP A 436 26.13 20.59 18.59
CA ASP A 436 25.38 20.55 19.85
C ASP A 436 23.92 20.92 19.63
N ARG A 437 23.63 21.93 18.80
CA ARG A 437 22.26 22.30 18.40
C ARG A 437 21.59 21.19 17.61
N LEU A 438 22.28 20.58 16.65
CA LEU A 438 21.77 19.46 15.87
C LEU A 438 21.55 18.23 16.75
N ASP A 439 22.42 18.00 17.75
CA ASP A 439 22.25 16.94 18.74
C ASP A 439 21.07 17.22 19.67
N GLU A 440 20.88 18.46 20.12
CA GLU A 440 19.71 18.90 20.88
C GLU A 440 18.43 18.79 20.05
N GLU A 441 18.43 19.25 18.80
CA GLU A 441 17.32 19.12 17.85
C GLU A 441 17.02 17.65 17.57
N ALA A 442 18.03 16.81 17.39
CA ALA A 442 17.88 15.36 17.21
C ALA A 442 17.35 14.69 18.48
N ARG A 443 17.76 15.12 19.68
CA ARG A 443 17.19 14.65 20.96
C ARG A 443 15.73 15.08 21.09
N HIS A 444 15.41 16.34 20.82
CA HIS A 444 14.04 16.83 20.83
C HIS A 444 13.19 16.15 19.77
N HIS A 445 13.74 15.86 18.59
CA HIS A 445 13.08 15.08 17.54
C HIS A 445 12.82 13.65 18.00
N ARG A 446 13.82 12.97 18.60
CA ARG A 446 13.65 11.62 19.15
C ARG A 446 12.58 11.56 20.24
N ILE A 447 12.61 12.49 21.20
CA ILE A 447 11.60 12.58 22.26
C ILE A 447 10.21 12.80 21.64
N ARG A 448 10.08 13.74 20.69
CA ARG A 448 8.82 13.98 19.98
C ARG A 448 8.32 12.74 19.22
N LEU A 449 9.22 12.03 18.53
CA LEU A 449 8.88 10.80 17.82
C LEU A 449 8.45 9.70 18.79
N ASP A 450 9.14 9.54 19.93
CA ASP A 450 8.80 8.54 20.93
C ASP A 450 7.44 8.83 21.58
N GLU A 451 7.14 10.10 21.89
CA GLU A 451 5.80 10.53 22.32
C GLU A 451 4.72 10.20 21.28
N ILE A 452 5.01 10.38 19.99
CA ILE A 452 4.08 10.06 18.90
C ILE A 452 3.88 8.56 18.77
N LYS A 453 4.96 7.77 18.81
CA LYS A 453 4.89 6.30 18.80
C LYS A 453 4.00 5.83 19.95
N GLU A 454 4.22 6.33 21.16
CA GLU A 454 3.39 5.98 22.32
C GLU A 454 1.93 6.40 22.17
N LYS A 455 1.65 7.61 21.65
CA LYS A 455 0.28 8.08 21.38
C LYS A 455 -0.41 7.17 20.36
N LYS A 456 0.26 6.86 19.25
CA LYS A 456 -0.27 5.98 18.20
C LYS A 456 -0.48 4.56 18.69
N LEU A 457 0.46 4.00 19.45
CA LEU A 457 0.29 2.68 20.06
C LEU A 457 -0.89 2.65 21.04
N ARG A 458 -1.10 3.72 21.82
CA ARG A 458 -2.30 3.88 22.66
C ARG A 458 -3.58 3.97 21.83
N GLU A 459 -3.57 4.72 20.72
CA GLU A 459 -4.70 4.79 19.78
C GLU A 459 -5.01 3.42 19.16
N LEU A 460 -4.00 2.60 18.85
CA LEU A 460 -4.21 1.23 18.36
C LEU A 460 -4.86 0.33 19.40
N LYS A 461 -4.37 0.40 20.63
CA LYS A 461 -4.95 -0.35 21.75
C LYS A 461 -6.39 0.11 22.02
N ALA A 462 -6.65 1.41 21.97
CA ALA A 462 -7.99 1.98 22.10
C ALA A 462 -8.93 1.62 20.94
N ALA A 463 -8.40 1.44 19.73
CA ALA A 463 -9.15 0.99 18.55
C ALA A 463 -9.56 -0.50 18.62
N GLY A 464 -9.22 -1.21 19.70
CA GLY A 464 -9.66 -2.58 19.94
C GLY A 464 -8.93 -3.63 19.10
N LEU A 465 -7.73 -3.32 18.58
CA LEU A 465 -6.93 -4.32 17.89
C LEU A 465 -6.42 -5.39 18.88
N PRO A 466 -6.42 -6.68 18.51
CA PRO A 466 -5.85 -7.73 19.34
C PRO A 466 -4.39 -7.43 19.70
N GLU A 467 -4.02 -7.66 20.97
CA GLU A 467 -2.69 -7.34 21.52
C GLU A 467 -1.53 -7.95 20.72
N LYS A 468 -1.76 -9.11 20.08
CA LYS A 468 -0.79 -9.77 19.22
C LYS A 468 -0.23 -8.84 18.14
N TYR A 469 -1.10 -8.09 17.45
CA TYR A 469 -0.65 -7.18 16.38
C TYR A 469 -0.11 -5.86 16.93
N CYS A 470 -0.65 -5.38 18.05
CA CYS A 470 -0.11 -4.22 18.76
C CYS A 470 1.36 -4.47 19.15
N ASN A 471 1.65 -5.63 19.73
CA ASN A 471 3.01 -6.03 20.12
C ASN A 471 3.95 -6.21 18.92
N GLU A 472 3.42 -6.65 17.78
CA GLU A 472 4.21 -6.74 16.53
C GLU A 472 4.59 -5.36 16.00
N VAL A 473 3.65 -4.41 16.03
CA VAL A 473 3.91 -3.01 15.67
C VAL A 473 4.92 -2.41 16.64
N GLU A 474 4.77 -2.59 17.95
CA GLU A 474 5.73 -2.12 18.97
C GLU A 474 7.15 -2.61 18.69
N ARG A 475 7.33 -3.92 18.45
CA ARG A 475 8.66 -4.49 18.13
C ARG A 475 9.25 -3.90 16.86
N ARG A 476 8.45 -3.75 15.79
CA ARG A 476 8.92 -3.18 14.53
C ARG A 476 9.24 -1.70 14.68
N VAL A 477 8.48 -0.95 15.48
CA VAL A 477 8.69 0.47 15.75
C VAL A 477 9.98 0.72 16.54
N HIS A 478 10.30 -0.14 17.52
CA HIS A 478 11.58 -0.07 18.23
C HIS A 478 12.77 -0.55 17.38
N ALA A 479 12.52 -1.41 16.39
CA ALA A 479 13.54 -1.88 15.46
C ALA A 479 13.82 -0.92 14.31
N LEU A 480 12.99 0.11 14.08
CA LEU A 480 13.25 1.12 13.06
C LEU A 480 14.51 1.92 13.48
N PRO A 481 15.62 1.82 12.74
CA PRO A 481 16.77 2.66 13.02
C PRO A 481 16.36 4.12 12.81
N ALA A 482 16.78 5.00 13.71
CA ALA A 482 16.72 6.44 13.44
C ALA A 482 17.45 6.65 12.11
N LEU A 483 16.73 7.14 11.11
CA LEU A 483 17.34 7.51 9.84
C LEU A 483 18.42 8.54 10.18
N ALA A 484 19.68 8.12 10.10
CA ALA A 484 20.79 9.04 10.12
C ALA A 484 20.70 9.83 8.81
N HIS A 485 20.19 11.05 8.91
CA HIS A 485 20.27 12.02 7.83
C HIS A 485 21.70 12.53 7.69
#